data_AF-A0A1W6ZV59-F1
#
_entry.id   AF-A0A1W6ZV59-F1
#
_cell.length_a   1.000
_cell.length_b   1.000
_cell.length_c   1.000
_cell.angle_alpha   90.00
_cell.angle_beta   90.00
_cell.angle_gamma   90.00
#
_symmetry.space_group_name_H-M   'P 1'
#
loop_
_entity.id
_entity.type
_entity.pdbx_description
1 polymer ?
#
loop_
_entity_poly.entity_id
_entity_poly.type
_entity_poly.pdbx_seq_one_letter_code
_entity_poly.pdbx_strand_id
1 'polypeptide(L)'
;MLFAFIATTGPSSADVLDVVRGWDLLGTFAVNCARPPSPDNAYARYVQREAAVFLDRDVGSNQDSLAIVDASALPDGTISIVIDFGKAGTRTNILAKDAAGRIRAMANHDSKGRFSVRNGVVLSLKRPTPWQERCAP
;
A
#
# COMPACT_ATOMS: atom_id res chain seq x y z
N MET A 1 18.92 20.81 36.77
CA MET A 1 18.68 20.70 35.32
C MET A 1 17.86 19.44 35.09
N LEU A 2 16.58 19.58 34.73
CA LEU A 2 15.70 18.46 34.42
C LEU A 2 15.79 18.22 32.91
N PHE A 3 16.35 17.09 32.49
CA PHE A 3 16.32 16.66 31.09
C PHE A 3 14.94 16.06 30.80
N ALA A 4 14.13 16.75 30.00
CA ALA A 4 12.91 16.20 29.44
C ALA A 4 13.26 15.32 28.22
N PHE A 5 13.03 14.01 28.34
CA PHE A 5 13.07 13.10 27.20
C PHE A 5 11.81 13.32 26.35
N ILE A 6 11.97 13.87 25.15
CA ILE A 6 10.91 13.86 24.14
C ILE A 6 10.97 12.49 23.48
N ALA A 7 10.08 11.58 23.90
CA ALA A 7 9.87 10.34 23.18
C ALA A 7 9.15 10.64 21.87
N THR A 8 9.84 10.52 20.73
CA THR A 8 9.19 10.51 19.42
C THR A 8 8.49 9.17 19.27
N THR A 9 7.21 9.11 19.62
CA THR A 9 6.33 7.97 19.32
C THR A 9 6.18 7.88 17.81
N GLY A 10 6.73 6.82 17.20
CA GLY A 10 6.34 6.44 15.85
C GLY A 10 4.84 6.15 15.78
N PRO A 11 4.24 6.15 14.58
CA PRO A 11 2.82 5.83 14.42
C PRO A 11 2.55 4.46 15.05
N SER A 12 1.49 4.39 15.87
CA SER A 12 1.09 3.12 16.46
C SER A 12 0.33 2.29 15.42
N SER A 13 0.26 0.98 15.64
CA SER A 13 -0.53 0.08 14.78
C SER A 13 -2.01 0.50 14.69
N ALA A 14 -2.56 1.05 15.78
CA ALA A 14 -3.92 1.57 15.81
C ALA A 14 -4.10 2.78 14.87
N ASP A 15 -3.12 3.70 14.86
CA ASP A 15 -3.15 4.88 13.98
C ASP A 15 -3.11 4.47 12.50
N VAL A 16 -2.28 3.47 12.15
CA VAL A 16 -2.20 2.94 10.79
C VAL A 16 -3.54 2.34 10.35
N LEU A 17 -4.15 1.52 11.22
CA LEU A 17 -5.44 0.90 10.94
C LEU A 17 -6.54 1.94 10.74
N ASP A 18 -6.57 2.98 11.57
CA ASP A 18 -7.58 4.04 11.47
C ASP A 18 -7.45 4.84 10.18
N VAL A 19 -6.22 5.15 9.74
CA VAL A 19 -6.00 5.80 8.44
C VAL A 19 -6.42 4.90 7.28
N VAL A 20 -6.02 3.63 7.30
CA VAL A 20 -6.35 2.64 6.26
C VAL A 20 -7.86 2.41 6.17
N ARG A 21 -8.56 2.35 7.31
CA ARG A 21 -10.03 2.25 7.37
C ARG A 21 -10.72 3.54 6.92
N GLY A 22 -10.26 4.69 7.40
CA GLY A 22 -10.83 5.99 7.05
C GLY A 22 -10.69 6.31 5.55
N TRP A 23 -9.60 5.85 4.92
CA TRP A 23 -9.43 5.94 3.48
C TRP A 23 -10.15 4.81 2.70
N ASP A 24 -10.76 3.84 3.37
CA ASP A 24 -11.42 2.67 2.76
C ASP A 24 -10.47 1.83 1.89
N LEU A 25 -9.27 1.52 2.40
CA LEU A 25 -8.29 0.67 1.70
C LEU A 25 -8.46 -0.83 1.99
N LEU A 26 -9.11 -1.23 3.09
CA LEU A 26 -9.27 -2.65 3.42
C LEU A 26 -10.08 -3.40 2.35
N GLY A 27 -9.64 -4.60 1.98
CA GLY A 27 -10.28 -5.45 0.97
C GLY A 27 -9.32 -5.98 -0.10
N THR A 28 -9.88 -6.68 -1.07
CA THR A 28 -9.15 -7.30 -2.19
C THR A 28 -9.24 -6.42 -3.43
N PHE A 29 -8.12 -6.21 -4.10
CA PHE A 29 -8.04 -5.47 -5.36
C PHE A 29 -7.25 -6.25 -6.41
N ALA A 30 -7.70 -6.20 -7.66
CA ALA A 30 -7.01 -6.77 -8.81
C ALA A 30 -7.31 -5.96 -10.07
N VAL A 31 -6.52 -6.13 -11.13
CA VAL A 31 -6.80 -5.49 -12.43
C VAL A 31 -8.10 -6.03 -13.05
N ASN A 32 -8.34 -7.32 -12.86
CA ASN A 32 -9.56 -7.99 -13.28
C ASN A 32 -9.86 -9.12 -12.28
N CYS A 33 -10.92 -8.95 -11.50
CA CYS A 33 -11.31 -9.89 -10.45
C CYS A 33 -11.91 -11.20 -10.99
N ALA A 34 -12.21 -11.28 -12.28
CA ALA A 34 -12.67 -12.50 -12.94
C ALA A 34 -11.51 -13.36 -13.49
N ARG A 35 -10.26 -12.88 -13.40
CA ARG A 35 -9.07 -13.62 -13.84
C ARG A 35 -8.28 -14.12 -12.64
N PRO A 36 -7.65 -15.31 -12.72
CA PRO A 36 -6.82 -15.79 -11.61
C PRO A 36 -5.62 -14.87 -11.34
N PRO A 37 -5.02 -14.95 -10.14
CA PRO A 37 -3.75 -14.29 -9.84
C PRO A 37 -2.65 -14.67 -10.82
N SER A 38 -1.93 -13.67 -11.32
CA SER A 38 -0.77 -13.84 -12.19
C SER A 38 0.13 -12.59 -12.11
N PRO A 39 1.34 -12.59 -12.67
CA PRO A 39 2.18 -11.39 -12.67
C PRO A 39 1.52 -10.16 -13.32
N ASP A 40 0.62 -10.37 -14.28
CA ASP A 40 -0.14 -9.31 -14.96
C ASP A 40 -1.53 -9.05 -14.33
N ASN A 41 -1.89 -9.82 -13.30
CA ASN A 41 -3.16 -9.70 -12.57
C ASN A 41 -2.97 -10.04 -11.09
N ALA A 42 -2.07 -9.32 -10.43
CA ALA A 42 -1.79 -9.54 -9.01
C ALA A 42 -3.03 -9.21 -8.17
N TYR A 43 -3.32 -10.05 -7.19
CA TYR A 43 -4.31 -9.75 -6.16
C TYR A 43 -3.60 -9.11 -4.98
N ALA A 44 -4.01 -7.89 -4.63
CA ALA A 44 -3.56 -7.15 -3.46
C ALA A 44 -4.69 -7.14 -2.41
N ARG A 45 -4.48 -7.84 -1.29
CA ARG A 45 -5.45 -7.89 -0.19
C ARG A 45 -4.92 -7.09 0.99
N TYR A 46 -5.56 -5.96 1.27
CA TYR A 46 -5.30 -5.15 2.44
C TYR A 46 -6.17 -5.68 3.59
N VAL A 47 -5.55 -6.39 4.52
CA VAL A 47 -6.25 -7.12 5.58
C VAL A 47 -5.82 -6.63 6.94
N GLN A 48 -6.77 -6.59 7.86
CA GLN A 48 -6.50 -6.35 9.27
C GLN A 48 -6.29 -7.70 9.97
N ARG A 49 -5.26 -7.78 10.81
CA ARG A 49 -5.06 -8.87 11.78
C ARG A 49 -4.78 -8.22 13.14
N GLU A 50 -5.69 -8.40 14.09
CA GLU A 50 -5.68 -7.67 15.36
C GLU A 50 -5.64 -6.15 15.13
N ALA A 51 -4.65 -5.44 15.69
CA ALA A 51 -4.49 -4.01 15.47
C ALA A 51 -3.62 -3.67 14.24
N ALA A 52 -3.04 -4.67 13.56
CA ALA A 52 -2.10 -4.48 12.47
C ALA A 52 -2.75 -4.62 11.10
N VAL A 53 -2.18 -3.93 10.10
CA VAL A 53 -2.59 -4.01 8.71
C VAL A 53 -1.51 -4.71 7.91
N PHE A 54 -1.93 -5.62 7.02
CA PHE A 54 -1.06 -6.35 6.12
C PHE A 54 -1.51 -6.15 4.68
N LEU A 55 -0.54 -6.14 3.76
CA LEU A 55 -0.75 -6.36 2.35
C LEU A 55 -0.38 -7.80 2.04
N ASP A 56 -1.38 -8.65 1.83
CA ASP A 56 -1.17 -9.98 1.24
C ASP A 56 -1.18 -9.84 -0.28
N ARG A 57 -0.14 -10.35 -0.94
CA ARG A 57 -0.04 -10.32 -2.40
C ARG A 57 -0.05 -11.73 -2.94
N ASP A 58 -0.81 -11.92 -4.01
CA ASP A 58 -0.80 -13.14 -4.80
C ASP A 58 -0.53 -12.78 -6.26
N VAL A 59 0.59 -13.28 -6.79
CA VAL A 59 0.99 -13.11 -8.20
C VAL A 59 0.89 -14.42 -8.97
N GLY A 60 0.13 -15.38 -8.47
CA GLY A 60 -0.08 -16.72 -9.04
C GLY A 60 1.03 -17.70 -8.67
N SER A 61 2.27 -17.39 -9.02
CA SER A 61 3.41 -18.27 -8.74
C SER A 61 4.00 -18.11 -7.34
N ASN A 62 3.64 -17.04 -6.64
CA ASN A 62 4.14 -16.74 -5.31
C ASN A 62 3.11 -15.93 -4.53
N GLN A 63 3.14 -16.09 -3.20
CA GLN A 63 2.35 -15.31 -2.26
C GLN A 63 3.25 -14.77 -1.15
N ASP A 64 2.98 -13.56 -0.69
CA ASP A 64 3.58 -13.02 0.52
C ASP A 64 2.59 -12.17 1.33
N SER A 65 2.95 -11.88 2.57
CA SER A 65 2.20 -11.06 3.50
C SER A 65 3.17 -10.06 4.13
N LEU A 66 2.93 -8.78 3.89
CA LEU A 66 3.84 -7.70 4.27
C LEU A 66 3.14 -6.74 5.23
N ALA A 67 3.79 -6.39 6.33
CA ALA A 67 3.21 -5.44 7.29
C ALA A 67 3.17 -4.03 6.68
N ILE A 68 2.06 -3.34 6.89
CA ILE A 68 1.97 -1.90 6.67
C ILE A 68 2.28 -1.24 8.02
N VAL A 69 3.42 -0.56 8.09
CA VAL A 69 4.00 -0.04 9.34
C VAL A 69 3.79 1.46 9.51
N ASP A 70 3.33 2.15 8.47
CA ASP A 70 2.95 3.56 8.51
C ASP A 70 1.89 3.83 7.42
N ALA A 71 0.99 4.78 7.68
CA ALA A 71 -0.03 5.22 6.74
C ALA A 71 -0.42 6.68 6.98
N SER A 72 -0.64 7.43 5.90
CA SER A 72 -1.10 8.82 5.96
C SER A 72 -1.99 9.15 4.77
N ALA A 73 -3.16 9.75 5.04
CA ALA A 73 -3.97 10.37 4.00
C ALA A 73 -3.35 11.72 3.62
N LEU A 74 -3.14 11.95 2.33
CA LEU A 74 -2.50 13.15 1.81
C LEU A 74 -3.53 14.21 1.39
N PRO A 75 -3.16 15.51 1.35
CA PRO A 75 -4.10 16.60 1.02
C PRO A 75 -4.74 16.51 -0.37
N ASP A 76 -4.13 15.78 -1.29
CA ASP A 76 -4.63 15.55 -2.66
C ASP A 76 -5.62 14.37 -2.75
N GLY A 77 -5.98 13.77 -1.61
CA GLY A 77 -6.89 12.63 -1.53
C GLY A 77 -6.23 11.28 -1.75
N THR A 78 -4.93 11.21 -2.01
CA THR A 78 -4.18 9.95 -2.06
C THR A 78 -3.87 9.43 -0.66
N ILE A 79 -3.47 8.16 -0.55
CA ILE A 79 -2.92 7.58 0.67
C ILE A 79 -1.46 7.19 0.45
N SER A 80 -0.59 7.55 1.38
CA SER A 80 0.76 7.02 1.50
C SER A 80 0.75 5.86 2.49
N ILE A 81 1.30 4.70 2.11
CA ILE A 81 1.53 3.57 3.00
C ILE A 81 3.00 3.15 2.94
N VAL A 82 3.56 2.77 4.09
CA VAL A 82 4.91 2.19 4.19
C VAL A 82 4.78 0.71 4.45
N ILE A 83 5.30 -0.09 3.53
CA ILE A 83 5.26 -1.55 3.56
C ILE A 83 6.64 -2.07 3.95
N ASP A 84 6.70 -2.94 4.94
CA ASP A 84 7.94 -3.59 5.38
C ASP A 84 8.18 -4.90 4.61
N PHE A 85 9.28 -4.97 3.86
CA PHE A 85 9.76 -6.17 3.16
C PHE A 85 10.86 -6.90 3.94
N GLY A 86 10.97 -6.66 5.25
CA GLY A 86 11.96 -7.26 6.14
C GLY A 86 13.38 -6.91 5.72
N LYS A 87 14.20 -7.92 5.40
CA LYS A 87 15.61 -7.72 5.00
C LYS A 87 15.77 -6.86 3.74
N ALA A 88 14.75 -6.77 2.89
CA ALA A 88 14.77 -5.91 1.70
C ALA A 88 14.46 -4.43 2.01
N GLY A 89 14.17 -4.10 3.27
CA GLY A 89 13.83 -2.76 3.74
C GLY A 89 12.37 -2.39 3.49
N THR A 90 12.06 -1.11 3.60
CA THR A 90 10.70 -0.59 3.42
C THR A 90 10.48 -0.01 2.03
N ARG A 91 9.21 -0.01 1.61
CA ARG A 91 8.73 0.69 0.41
C ARG A 91 7.59 1.62 0.78
N THR A 92 7.65 2.84 0.28
CA THR A 92 6.53 3.79 0.35
C THR A 92 5.73 3.71 -0.94
N ASN A 93 4.43 3.44 -0.83
CA ASN A 93 3.48 3.39 -1.92
C ASN A 93 2.47 4.53 -1.74
N ILE A 94 2.27 5.34 -2.79
CA ILE A 94 1.21 6.35 -2.82
C ILE A 94 0.12 5.86 -3.75
N LEU A 95 -1.10 5.70 -3.25
CA LEU A 95 -2.24 5.18 -3.98
C LEU A 95 -3.29 6.28 -4.20
N ALA A 96 -3.79 6.38 -5.43
CA ALA A 96 -4.97 7.17 -5.75
C ALA A 96 -6.21 6.27 -5.77
N LYS A 97 -7.37 6.85 -5.46
CA LYS A 97 -8.69 6.22 -5.60
C LYS A 97 -9.56 7.07 -6.51
N ASP A 98 -10.29 6.44 -7.42
CA ASP A 98 -11.27 7.13 -8.25
C ASP A 98 -12.68 7.08 -7.65
N ALA A 99 -13.64 7.75 -8.31
CA ALA A 99 -15.03 7.80 -7.86
C ALA A 99 -15.74 6.42 -7.85
N ALA A 100 -15.22 5.44 -8.58
CA ALA A 100 -15.72 4.07 -8.59
C ALA A 100 -15.06 3.20 -7.50
N GLY A 101 -14.18 3.78 -6.67
CA GLY A 101 -13.45 3.05 -5.63
C GLY A 101 -12.30 2.21 -6.16
N ARG A 102 -11.93 2.35 -7.44
CA ARG A 102 -10.75 1.68 -8.00
C ARG A 102 -9.50 2.37 -7.51
N ILE A 103 -8.44 1.61 -7.31
CA ILE A 103 -7.16 2.13 -6.83
C ILE A 103 -6.06 1.97 -7.88
N ARG A 104 -5.04 2.84 -7.82
CA ARG A 104 -3.78 2.64 -8.57
C ARG A 104 -2.61 3.26 -7.83
N ALA A 105 -1.42 2.70 -8.05
CA ALA A 105 -0.20 3.30 -7.53
C ALA A 105 0.19 4.56 -8.35
N MET A 106 0.36 5.69 -7.66
CA MET A 106 0.87 6.94 -8.20
C MET A 106 2.37 7.09 -7.98
N ALA A 107 2.90 6.52 -6.89
CA ALA A 107 4.32 6.44 -6.65
C ALA A 107 4.67 5.16 -5.88
N ASN A 108 5.87 4.64 -6.10
CA ASN A 108 6.49 3.60 -5.29
C ASN A 108 7.99 3.86 -5.21
N HIS A 109 8.55 4.00 -4.01
CA HIS A 109 9.98 4.17 -3.81
C HIS A 109 10.49 3.38 -2.61
N ASP A 110 11.79 3.07 -2.60
CA ASP A 110 12.45 2.55 -1.38
C ASP A 110 12.80 3.64 -0.38
N SER A 111 13.32 3.22 0.77
CA SER A 111 13.83 4.10 1.83
C SER A 111 14.97 5.03 1.39
N LYS A 112 15.59 4.80 0.23
CA LYS A 112 16.61 5.68 -0.37
C LYS A 112 16.01 6.66 -1.39
N GLY A 113 14.69 6.68 -1.54
CA GLY A 113 13.98 7.54 -2.49
C GLY A 113 14.10 7.08 -3.95
N ARG A 114 14.53 5.84 -4.22
CA ARG A 114 14.61 5.33 -5.59
C ARG A 114 13.23 4.84 -6.05
N PHE A 115 12.67 5.53 -7.02
CA PHE A 115 11.34 5.24 -7.54
C PHE A 115 11.35 4.06 -8.52
N SER A 116 10.35 3.18 -8.43
CA SER A 116 9.97 2.25 -9.50
C SER A 116 8.68 2.68 -10.20
N VAL A 117 7.82 3.45 -9.51
CA VAL A 117 6.64 4.12 -10.07
C VAL A 117 6.72 5.60 -9.71
N ARG A 118 6.48 6.49 -10.67
CA ARG A 118 6.37 7.95 -10.42
C ARG A 118 5.29 8.55 -11.31
N ASN A 119 4.46 9.43 -10.77
CA ASN A 119 3.33 10.05 -11.46
C ASN A 119 2.41 9.02 -12.14
N GLY A 120 2.21 7.87 -11.50
CA GLY A 120 1.42 6.77 -12.02
C GLY A 120 2.05 6.00 -13.18
N VAL A 121 3.35 6.14 -13.43
CA VAL A 121 4.07 5.45 -14.51
C VAL A 121 5.14 4.52 -13.93
N VAL A 122 5.15 3.26 -14.36
CA VAL A 122 6.22 2.29 -14.07
C VAL A 122 7.45 2.68 -14.88
N LEU A 123 8.53 3.07 -14.21
CA LEU A 123 9.68 3.72 -14.86
C LEU A 123 10.43 2.78 -15.81
N SER A 124 10.56 1.50 -15.47
CA SER A 124 11.25 0.50 -16.31
C SER A 124 10.49 0.20 -17.60
N LEU A 125 9.15 0.24 -17.55
CA LEU A 125 8.28 -0.12 -18.68
C LEU A 125 7.78 1.10 -19.45
N LYS A 126 7.91 2.32 -18.89
CA LYS A 126 7.31 3.56 -19.41
C LYS A 126 5.80 3.43 -19.68
N ARG A 127 5.10 2.68 -18.83
CA ARG A 127 3.65 2.42 -18.93
C ARG A 127 2.92 2.90 -17.68
N PRO A 128 1.68 3.40 -17.81
CA PRO A 128 0.85 3.69 -16.65
C PRO A 128 0.66 2.45 -15.77
N THR A 129 0.59 2.65 -14.46
CA THR A 129 0.07 1.65 -13.53
C THR A 129 -1.39 1.37 -13.86
N PRO A 130 -1.81 0.09 -13.87
CA PRO A 130 -3.20 -0.24 -14.12
C PRO A 130 -4.07 0.21 -12.94
N TRP A 131 -5.32 0.54 -13.25
CA TRP A 131 -6.37 0.61 -12.23
C TRP A 131 -6.70 -0.80 -11.76
N GLN A 132 -6.90 -0.95 -10.46
CA GLN A 132 -7.37 -2.17 -9.82
C GLN A 132 -8.76 -1.93 -9.28
N GLU A 133 -9.68 -2.81 -9.62
CA GLU A 133 -11.04 -2.81 -9.08
C GLU A 133 -11.07 -3.55 -7.74
N ARG A 134 -12.00 -3.15 -6.87
CA ARG A 134 -12.28 -3.88 -5.64
C ARG A 134 -12.99 -5.17 -6.01
N CYS A 135 -12.42 -6.31 -5.65
CA CYS A 135 -13.05 -7.60 -5.85
C CYS A 135 -14.17 -7.82 -4.82
N ALA A 136 -15.20 -8.57 -5.23
CA ALA A 136 -16.21 -9.04 -4.30
C ALA A 136 -15.54 -9.91 -3.20
N PRO A 137 -16.02 -9.82 -1.95
CA PRO A 137 -15.53 -10.65 -0.85
C PRO A 137 -15.78 -12.15 -1.08
#